data_AF-A0A538HPH4-F1
#
_entry.id   AF-A0A538HPH4-F1
#
_cell.length_a   1.000
_cell.length_b   1.000
_cell.length_c   1.000
_cell.angle_alpha   90.00
_cell.angle_beta   90.00
_cell.angle_gamma   90.00
#
_symmetry.space_group_name_H-M   'P 1'
#
loop_
_entity.id
_entity.type
_entity.pdbx_description
1 polymer ?
#
loop_
_entity_poly.entity_id
_entity_poly.type
_entity_poly.pdbx_seq_one_letter_code
_entity_poly.pdbx_strand_id
1 'polypeptide(L)' 'MLIGDSVIYDGRTYVVVGFTPASVTPAEVQLRPRDGGATFWLERRLIVPAIAPERAALRVRRERPPRDDA' A
#
# COMPACT_ATOMS: atom_id res chain seq x y z
N MET A 1 -3.30 -5.27 5.09
CA MET A 1 -2.78 -5.25 3.72
C MET A 1 -3.87 -4.71 2.81
N LEU A 2 -3.62 -3.55 2.23
CA LEU A 2 -4.47 -2.77 1.34
C LEU A 2 -3.65 -2.39 0.08
N ILE A 3 -4.32 -1.92 -0.98
CA ILE A 3 -3.62 -1.35 -2.13
C ILE A 3 -2.80 -0.14 -1.65
N GLY A 4 -1.54 -0.07 -2.06
CA GLY A 4 -0.57 0.94 -1.64
C GLY A 4 0.27 0.56 -0.43
N ASP A 5 -0.08 -0.51 0.30
CA ASP A 5 0.78 -1.02 1.37
C ASP A 5 2.10 -1.55 0.79
N SER A 6 3.18 -1.37 1.54
CA SER A 6 4.49 -1.95 1.22
C SER A 6 4.66 -3.30 1.92
N VAL A 7 5.19 -4.28 1.20
CA VAL A 7 5.45 -5.63 1.73
C VAL A 7 6.86 -6.07 1.36
N ILE A 8 7.44 -6.96 2.17
CA ILE A 8 8.75 -7.55 1.89
C ILE A 8 8.54 -8.97 1.39
N TYR A 9 9.09 -9.26 0.21
CA TYR A 9 9.10 -10.58 -0.39
C TYR A 9 10.49 -10.83 -0.97
N ASP A 10 11.08 -11.98 -0.67
CA ASP A 10 12.43 -12.34 -1.13
C ASP A 10 13.48 -11.24 -0.86
N GLY A 11 13.42 -10.64 0.34
CA GLY A 11 14.34 -9.57 0.76
C GLY A 11 14.15 -8.22 0.05
N ARG A 12 13.15 -8.08 -0.84
CA ARG A 12 12.88 -6.85 -1.60
C ARG A 12 11.53 -6.25 -1.22
N THR A 13 11.43 -4.92 -1.33
CA THR A 13 10.19 -4.19 -1.05
C THR A 13 9.32 -4.07 -2.31
N TYR A 14 8.07 -4.46 -2.18
CA TYR A 14 7.05 -4.34 -3.21
C TYR A 14 5.87 -3.51 -2.69
N VAL A 15 5.13 -2.93 -3.62
CA VAL A 15 3.88 -2.23 -3.36
C VAL A 15 2.72 -3.11 -3.81
N VAL A 16 1.71 -3.23 -2.97
CA VAL A 16 0.48 -3.95 -3.30
C VAL A 16 -0.35 -3.10 -4.26
N VAL A 17 -0.70 -3.65 -5.42
CA VAL A 17 -1.44 -2.94 -6.48
C VAL A 17 -2.78 -3.59 -6.82
N GLY A 18 -3.05 -4.81 -6.33
CA GLY A 18 -4.30 -5.51 -6.60
C GLY A 18 -4.48 -6.76 -5.74
N PHE A 19 -5.69 -7.31 -5.78
CA PHE A 19 -6.09 -8.53 -5.07
C PHE A 19 -7.07 -9.32 -5.94
N THR A 20 -7.04 -10.65 -5.83
CA THR A 20 -8.17 -11.46 -6.30
C THR A 20 -9.38 -11.23 -5.38
N PRO A 21 -10.61 -11.40 -5.88
CA PRO A 21 -11.80 -11.39 -5.04
C PRO A 21 -11.71 -12.43 -3.91
N ALA A 22 -12.34 -12.15 -2.77
CA ALA A 22 -12.31 -13.04 -1.60
C ALA A 22 -12.95 -14.41 -1.83
N SER A 23 -13.77 -14.55 -2.87
CA SER A 23 -14.38 -15.82 -3.30
C SER A 23 -13.41 -16.73 -4.07
N VAL A 24 -12.25 -16.23 -4.51
CA VAL A 24 -11.24 -17.00 -5.26
C VAL A 24 -10.25 -17.63 -4.29
N THR A 25 -10.00 -18.94 -4.46
CA THR A 25 -9.01 -19.70 -3.69
C THR A 25 -8.03 -20.41 -4.64
N PRO A 26 -6.71 -20.19 -4.51
CA PRO A 26 -6.07 -19.35 -3.49
C PRO A 26 -6.33 -17.85 -3.71
N ALA A 27 -6.36 -17.09 -2.62
CA ALA A 27 -6.40 -15.64 -2.70
C ALA A 27 -5.00 -15.12 -3.03
N GLU A 28 -4.91 -14.28 -4.05
CA GLU A 28 -3.65 -13.73 -4.55
C GLU A 28 -3.61 -12.21 -4.41
N VAL A 29 -2.39 -11.70 -4.32
CA VAL A 29 -2.04 -10.29 -4.30
C VAL A 29 -1.22 -9.98 -5.54
N GLN A 30 -1.51 -8.85 -6.18
CA GLN A 30 -0.66 -8.32 -7.22
C GLN A 30 0.37 -7.36 -6.62
N LEU A 31 1.64 -7.58 -6.93
CA LEU A 31 2.78 -6.80 -6.44
C LEU A 31 3.46 -6.05 -7.57
N ARG A 32 4.00 -4.88 -7.26
CA ARG A 32 4.88 -4.10 -8.13
C ARG A 32 6.19 -3.76 -7.40
N PRO A 33 7.36 -3.91 -8.03
CA PRO A 33 8.62 -3.41 -7.47
C PRO A 33 8.54 -1.91 -7.18
N ARG A 34 9.15 -1.47 -6.07
CA ARG A 34 9.16 -0.04 -5.71
C ARG A 34 9.93 0.82 -6.72
N ASP A 35 10.99 0.27 -7.29
CA ASP A 35 11.86 0.96 -8.27
C ASP A 35 11.23 1.07 -9.67
N GLY A 36 10.00 0.60 -9.84
CA GLY A 36 9.36 0.44 -11.14
C GLY A 36 9.71 -0.91 -11.78
N GLY A 37 8.75 -1.49 -12.50
CA GLY A 37 8.92 -2.80 -13.12
C GLY A 37 7.60 -3.51 -13.38
N ALA A 38 7.70 -4.72 -13.94
CA ALA A 38 6.55 -5.58 -14.19
C ALA A 38 5.84 -5.97 -12.88
N THR A 39 4.51 -6.08 -12.96
CA THR A 39 3.71 -6.62 -11.86
C THR A 39 3.63 -8.13 -11.94
N PHE A 40 3.45 -8.78 -10.80
CA PHE A 40 3.23 -10.23 -10.72
C PHE A 40 2.23 -10.56 -9.60
N TRP A 41 1.64 -11.75 -9.69
CA TRP A 41 0.71 -12.26 -8.69
C TRP A 41 1.43 -13.21 -7.73
N LEU A 42 1.04 -13.17 -6.46
CA LEU A 42 1.59 -14.01 -5.41
C LEU A 42 0.47 -14.42 -4.45
N GLU A 43 0.48 -15.68 -4.02
CA GLU A 43 -0.46 -16.12 -2.99
C GLU A 43 -0.33 -15.31 -1.72
N ARG A 44 -1.46 -14.81 -1.21
CA ARG A 44 -1.51 -13.91 -0.05
C ARG A 44 -0.87 -14.51 1.20
N ARG A 45 -0.91 -15.84 1.35
CA ARG A 45 -0.32 -16.55 2.50
C ARG A 45 1.21 -16.49 2.56
N LEU A 46 1.87 -16.18 1.44
CA LEU A 46 3.33 -16.09 1.33
C LEU A 46 3.87 -14.71 1.69
N ILE A 47 2.99 -13.74 1.96
CA ILE A 47 3.36 -12.36 2.21
C ILE A 47 3.47 -12.13 3.71
N VAL A 48 4.70 -11.90 4.19
CA VAL A 48 4.92 -11.35 5.52
C VAL A 48 4.64 -9.86 5.46
N PRO A 49 3.70 -9.32 6.26
CA PRO A 49 3.53 -7.89 6.36
C PRO A 49 4.87 -7.29 6.81
N ALA A 50 5.47 -6.43 5.99
CA ALA A 50 6.53 -5.57 6.49
C ALA A 50 5.89 -4.77 7.62
N ILE A 51 6.44 -4.87 8.84
CA ILE A 51 5.98 -4.12 9.99
C ILE A 51 5.87 -2.66 9.53
N ALA A 52 4.64 -2.17 9.35
CA ALA A 52 4.43 -0.86 8.76
C ALA A 52 5.05 0.16 9.74
N PRO A 53 5.92 1.08 9.30
CA PRO A 53 6.11 2.28 10.09
C PRO A 53 4.73 2.92 10.17
N GLU A 54 4.28 3.11 11.40
CA GLU A 54 3.04 3.80 11.76
C GLU A 54 2.81 4.94 10.76
N ARG A 55 1.76 4.84 9.93
CA ARG A 55 1.46 5.88 8.95
C ARG A 55 1.16 7.15 9.74
N ALA A 56 2.18 7.99 9.93
CA ALA A 56 2.03 9.35 10.42
C ALA A 56 1.05 10.03 9.46
N ALA A 57 -0.21 10.14 9.91
CA ALA A 57 -1.22 10.88 9.19
C ALA A 57 -0.73 12.32 9.10
N LEU A 58 -0.22 12.72 7.92
CA LEU A 58 0.11 14.10 7.63
C LEU A 58 -1.20 14.90 7.68
N ARG A 59 -1.52 15.46 8.85
CA ARG A 59 -2.59 16.44 9.01
C ARG A 59 -2.13 17.73 8.34
N VAL A 60 -2.44 17.88 7.06
CA VAL A 60 -2.38 19.20 6.40
C VAL A 60 -3.43 20.08 7.08
N ARG A 61 -3.00 20.94 8.00
CA ARG A 61 -3.85 22.02 8.51
C ARG A 61 -4.10 22.97 7.34
N ARG A 62 -5.31 22.93 6.78
CA ARG A 62 -5.81 24.04 5.98
C ARG A 62 -6.09 25.20 6.95
N GLU A 63 -5.11 26.06 7.17
CA GLU A 63 -5.37 27.37 7.75
C GLU A 63 -6.20 28.17 6.73
N ARG A 64 -7.46 28.44 7.10
CA ARG A 64 -8.32 29.41 6.42
C ARG A 64 -7.69 30.79 6.67
N PRO A 65 -7.39 31.61 5.64
CA PRO A 65 -6.95 32.97 5.88
C PRO A 65 -8.08 33.76 6.56
N PRO A 66 -7.77 34.66 7.51
CA PRO A 66 -8.77 35.53 8.10
C PRO A 66 -9.39 36.39 6.99
N ARG A 67 -10.72 36.38 6.91
CA ARG A 67 -11.44 37.41 6.16
C ARG A 67 -11.26 38.71 6.93
N ASP A 68 -10.54 39.64 6.33
CA ASP A 68 -10.69 41.07 6.58
C ASP A 68 -12.15 41.43 6.25
N ASP A 69 -12.93 41.74 7.27
CA ASP A 69 -14.10 42.61 7.14
C ASP A 69 -13.59 44.02 7.43
N ALA A 70 -13.50 44.84 6.39
CA ALA A 70 -13.24 46.27 6.43
C ALA A 70 -14.40 47.00 5.74
#